data_AF-A0A095TEC5-F1
#
_entry.id   AF-A0A095TEC5-F1
#
_cell.length_a   1.000
_cell.length_b   1.000
_cell.length_c   1.000
_cell.angle_alpha   90.00
_cell.angle_beta   90.00
_cell.angle_gamma   90.00
#
_symmetry.space_group_name_H-M   'P 1'
#
loop_
_entity.id
_entity.type
_entity.pdbx_description
1 polymer ?
#
loop_
_entity_poly.entity_id
_entity_poly.type
_entity_poly.pdbx_seq_one_letter_code
_entity_poly.pdbx_strand_id
1 'polypeptide(L)'
;MTQKTPKERAMKTITSKLEKHEELHSRDLMRFLYQSLGITEEGASNYIVIAYRAGILRRGTRRIKSGFMYRLAEKFPDWGDCFRVDEREALAAKSRHFSDIVTSYKATSRVYQFDQLIRGCHG
;
A
#
# COMPACT_ATOMS: atom_id res chain seq x y z
N MET A 1 -18.95 18.15 20.30
CA MET A 1 -18.67 17.99 18.85
C MET A 1 -17.29 17.38 18.69
N THR A 2 -17.20 16.06 18.50
CA THR A 2 -15.92 15.36 18.31
C THR A 2 -15.40 15.70 16.92
N GLN A 3 -14.23 16.36 16.82
CA GLN A 3 -13.62 16.64 15.54
C GLN A 3 -13.26 15.33 14.85
N LYS A 4 -13.79 15.09 13.65
CA LYS A 4 -13.47 13.89 12.87
C LYS A 4 -11.97 13.81 12.62
N THR A 5 -11.40 12.65 12.88
CA THR A 5 -9.95 12.41 12.74
C THR A 5 -9.53 12.52 11.26
N PRO A 6 -8.24 12.80 10.96
CA PRO A 6 -7.75 12.86 9.59
C PRO A 6 -8.05 11.59 8.79
N LYS A 7 -7.95 10.42 9.44
CA LYS A 7 -8.30 9.11 8.88
C LYS A 7 -9.77 9.04 8.46
N GLU A 8 -10.69 9.42 9.34
CA GLU A 8 -12.13 9.41 9.04
C GLU A 8 -12.50 10.35 7.89
N ARG A 9 -11.87 11.53 7.84
CA ARG A 9 -12.06 12.47 6.72
C ARG A 9 -11.57 11.85 5.41
N ALA A 10 -10.40 11.22 5.41
CA ALA A 10 -9.87 10.55 4.22
C ALA A 10 -10.78 9.41 3.75
N MET A 11 -11.24 8.54 4.66
CA MET A 11 -12.17 7.45 4.32
C MET A 11 -13.49 8.00 3.74
N LYS A 12 -14.04 9.06 4.34
CA LYS A 12 -15.26 9.72 3.84
C LYS A 12 -15.05 10.30 2.43
N THR A 13 -13.90 10.92 2.17
CA THR A 13 -13.59 11.46 0.84
C THR A 13 -13.46 10.35 -0.20
N ILE A 14 -12.73 9.26 0.11
CA ILE A 14 -12.57 8.12 -0.78
C ILE A 14 -13.93 7.51 -1.14
N THR A 15 -14.74 7.22 -0.11
CA THR A 15 -16.06 6.61 -0.30
C THR A 15 -16.98 7.52 -1.11
N SER A 16 -17.09 8.79 -0.74
CA SER A 16 -17.91 9.77 -1.47
C SER A 16 -17.51 9.92 -2.95
N LYS A 17 -16.22 9.87 -3.27
CA LYS A 17 -15.75 9.95 -4.66
C LYS A 17 -16.06 8.68 -5.45
N LEU A 18 -15.87 7.52 -4.84
CA LEU A 18 -16.21 6.24 -5.48
C LEU A 18 -17.72 6.01 -5.57
N GLU A 19 -18.54 6.58 -4.68
CA GLU A 19 -19.98 6.58 -4.84
C GLU A 19 -20.43 7.33 -6.08
N LYS A 20 -19.76 8.43 -6.40
CA LYS A 20 -20.07 9.29 -7.56
C LYS A 20 -19.54 8.74 -8.89
N HIS A 21 -18.35 8.14 -8.86
CA HIS A 21 -17.65 7.72 -10.07
C HIS A 21 -17.65 6.20 -10.30
N GLU A 22 -18.15 5.42 -9.34
CA GLU A 22 -18.18 3.94 -9.28
C GLU A 22 -16.79 3.27 -9.22
N GLU A 23 -15.83 3.76 -10.00
CA GLU A 23 -14.49 3.24 -10.14
C GLU A 23 -13.47 4.39 -10.31
N LEU A 24 -12.36 4.33 -9.59
CA LEU A 24 -11.29 5.33 -9.70
C LEU A 24 -9.90 4.70 -9.57
N HIS A 25 -8.92 5.28 -10.27
CA HIS A 25 -7.51 4.90 -10.12
C HIS A 25 -6.90 5.45 -8.83
N SER A 26 -5.82 4.82 -8.36
CA SER A 26 -4.97 5.32 -7.28
C SER A 26 -4.65 6.81 -7.45
N ARG A 27 -4.19 7.21 -8.64
CA ARG A 27 -3.78 8.59 -8.92
C ARG A 27 -4.93 9.58 -8.77
N ASP A 28 -6.14 9.23 -9.21
CA ASP A 28 -7.31 10.10 -9.07
C ASP A 28 -7.75 10.22 -7.62
N LEU A 29 -7.77 9.10 -6.87
CA LEU A 29 -8.03 9.11 -5.43
C LEU A 29 -7.02 9.95 -4.67
N MET A 30 -5.72 9.84 -5.00
CA MET A 30 -4.68 10.67 -4.39
C MET A 30 -4.88 12.15 -4.71
N ARG A 31 -5.19 12.49 -5.98
CA ARG A 31 -5.50 13.87 -6.38
C ARG A 31 -6.67 14.43 -5.59
N PHE A 32 -7.75 13.66 -5.39
CA PHE A 32 -8.89 14.12 -4.60
C PHE A 32 -8.58 14.32 -3.12
N LEU A 33 -7.77 13.43 -2.53
CA LEU A 33 -7.34 13.57 -1.13
C LEU A 33 -6.44 14.79 -0.94
N TYR A 34 -5.53 15.04 -1.88
CA TYR A 34 -4.71 16.25 -1.89
C TYR A 34 -5.59 17.51 -2.01
N GLN A 35 -6.50 17.55 -2.99
CA GLN A 35 -7.37 18.71 -3.21
C GLN A 35 -8.35 18.98 -2.05
N SER A 36 -8.85 17.93 -1.40
CA SER A 36 -9.89 18.08 -0.36
C SER A 36 -9.31 18.30 1.04
N LEU A 37 -8.12 17.75 1.31
CA LEU A 37 -7.57 17.64 2.67
C LEU A 37 -6.11 18.10 2.77
N GLY A 38 -5.45 18.47 1.66
CA GLY A 38 -4.04 18.86 1.64
C GLY A 38 -3.07 17.72 1.96
N ILE A 39 -3.52 16.45 1.86
CA ILE A 39 -2.71 15.28 2.20
C ILE A 39 -1.71 15.02 1.08
N THR A 40 -0.43 14.80 1.45
CA THR A 40 0.65 14.46 0.51
C THR A 40 0.34 13.16 -0.26
N GLU A 41 1.01 12.95 -1.40
CA GLU A 41 0.82 11.72 -2.18
C GLU A 41 1.10 10.45 -1.36
N GLU A 42 2.15 10.45 -0.55
CA GLU A 42 2.49 9.33 0.33
C GLU A 42 1.39 9.09 1.37
N GLY A 43 0.90 10.15 2.02
CA GLY A 43 -0.19 10.05 2.98
C GLY A 43 -1.47 9.54 2.33
N ALA A 44 -1.79 10.03 1.12
CA ALA A 44 -2.98 9.63 0.37
C ALA A 44 -2.90 8.16 -0.06
N SER A 45 -1.73 7.71 -0.54
CA SER A 45 -1.44 6.31 -0.83
C SER A 45 -1.67 5.43 0.40
N ASN A 46 -1.15 5.84 1.56
CA ASN A 46 -1.33 5.13 2.82
C ASN A 46 -2.82 5.01 3.21
N TYR A 47 -3.61 6.08 3.07
CA TYR A 47 -5.04 6.01 3.35
C TYR A 47 -5.80 5.10 2.39
N ILE A 48 -5.46 5.08 1.09
CA ILE A 48 -6.06 4.15 0.13
C ILE A 48 -5.75 2.69 0.51
N VAL A 49 -4.50 2.40 0.89
CA VAL A 49 -4.10 1.06 1.36
C VAL A 49 -4.84 0.68 2.64
N ILE A 50 -5.01 1.61 3.59
CA ILE A 50 -5.78 1.38 4.80
C ILE A 50 -7.25 1.04 4.46
N ALA A 51 -7.87 1.78 3.54
CA ALA A 51 -9.24 1.53 3.11
C ALA A 51 -9.40 0.16 2.44
N TYR A 52 -8.44 -0.22 1.59
CA TYR A 52 -8.38 -1.56 0.98
C TYR A 52 -8.23 -2.67 2.02
N ARG A 53 -7.30 -2.51 2.97
CA ARG A 53 -7.07 -3.49 4.05
C ARG A 53 -8.24 -3.61 5.02
N ALA A 54 -8.99 -2.53 5.21
CA ALA A 54 -10.22 -2.53 6.02
C ALA A 54 -11.41 -3.17 5.30
N GLY A 55 -11.25 -3.64 4.05
CA GLY A 55 -12.33 -4.23 3.26
C GLY A 55 -13.34 -3.22 2.73
N ILE A 56 -13.06 -1.91 2.82
CA ILE A 56 -13.94 -0.86 2.28
C ILE A 56 -13.82 -0.82 0.75
N LEU A 57 -12.62 -1.08 0.24
CA LEU A 57 -12.33 -1.07 -1.18
C LEU A 57 -12.03 -2.46 -1.70
N ARG A 58 -12.45 -2.70 -2.94
CA ARG A 58 -11.91 -3.74 -3.81
C ARG A 58 -10.88 -3.14 -4.75
N ARG A 59 -9.87 -3.93 -5.11
CA ARG A 59 -8.77 -3.50 -5.97
C ARG A 59 -8.75 -4.31 -7.26
N GLY A 60 -8.64 -3.65 -8.41
CA GLY A 60 -8.46 -4.36 -9.68
C GLY A 60 -7.16 -5.16 -9.70
N THR A 61 -7.17 -6.31 -10.37
CA THR A 61 -6.03 -7.24 -10.45
C THR A 61 -4.87 -6.69 -11.29
N ARG A 62 -5.16 -5.82 -12.27
CA ARG A 62 -4.17 -5.22 -13.15
C ARG A 62 -3.70 -3.87 -12.62
N ARG A 63 -2.38 -3.70 -12.54
CA ARG A 63 -1.74 -2.40 -12.30
C ARG A 63 -1.47 -1.71 -13.63
N ILE A 64 -1.89 -0.46 -13.76
CA ILE A 64 -1.52 0.39 -14.90
C ILE A 64 -0.68 1.59 -14.44
N LYS A 65 -0.26 2.46 -15.37
CA LYS A 65 0.59 3.62 -15.06
C LYS A 65 -0.01 4.57 -14.00
N SER A 66 -1.34 4.68 -13.92
CA SER A 66 -2.07 5.47 -12.91
C SER A 66 -2.29 4.74 -11.58
N GLY A 67 -1.75 3.53 -11.43
CA GLY A 67 -1.89 2.67 -10.26
C GLY A 67 -2.93 1.57 -10.43
N PHE A 68 -3.54 1.17 -9.32
CA PHE A 68 -4.63 0.19 -9.32
C PHE A 68 -5.98 0.88 -9.45
N MET A 69 -6.96 0.16 -9.98
CA MET A 69 -8.36 0.56 -9.93
C MET A 69 -8.97 0.17 -8.60
N TYR A 70 -9.87 1.01 -8.08
CA TYR A 70 -10.61 0.75 -6.86
C TYR A 70 -12.10 0.95 -7.07
N ARG A 71 -12.89 0.09 -6.41
CA ARG A 71 -14.35 0.19 -6.27
C ARG A 71 -14.74 0.01 -4.81
N LEU A 72 -15.95 0.43 -4.46
CA LEU A 72 -16.51 0.15 -3.14
C LEU A 72 -16.87 -1.32 -2.99
N ALA A 73 -16.38 -1.96 -1.94
CA ALA A 73 -16.65 -3.37 -1.68
C ALA A 73 -18.12 -3.64 -1.39
N GLU A 74 -18.83 -2.69 -0.75
CA GLU A 74 -20.26 -2.81 -0.46
C GLU A 74 -21.11 -2.88 -1.74
N LYS A 75 -20.76 -2.10 -2.77
CA LYS A 75 -21.47 -2.08 -4.06
C LYS A 75 -21.01 -3.20 -5.01
N PHE A 76 -19.76 -3.61 -4.90
CA PHE A 76 -19.12 -4.56 -5.81
C PHE A 76 -18.38 -5.66 -5.05
N PRO A 77 -19.07 -6.53 -4.31
CA PRO A 77 -18.44 -7.54 -3.46
C PRO A 77 -17.64 -8.59 -4.25
N ASP A 78 -18.03 -8.88 -5.49
CA ASP A 78 -17.38 -9.92 -6.30
C ASP A 78 -16.33 -9.38 -7.28
N TRP A 79 -16.07 -8.07 -7.25
CA TRP A 79 -15.14 -7.43 -8.18
C TRP A 79 -13.72 -7.36 -7.61
N GLY A 80 -12.74 -7.72 -8.44
CA GLY A 80 -11.32 -7.58 -8.12
C GLY A 80 -10.85 -8.38 -6.91
N ASP A 81 -9.68 -8.00 -6.40
CA ASP A 81 -9.10 -8.58 -5.19
C ASP A 81 -9.66 -7.90 -3.94
N CYS A 82 -9.77 -8.68 -2.86
CA CYS A 82 -9.91 -8.18 -1.51
C CYS A 82 -8.66 -8.54 -0.71
N PHE A 83 -8.34 -7.70 0.27
CA PHE A 83 -7.29 -8.02 1.22
C PHE A 83 -7.75 -9.17 2.12
N ARG A 84 -7.23 -10.38 1.89
CA ARG A 84 -7.43 -11.51 2.80
C ARG A 84 -6.34 -11.47 3.86
N VAL A 85 -6.70 -11.61 5.13
CA VAL A 85 -5.73 -11.54 6.25
C VAL A 85 -4.59 -12.56 6.07
N ASP A 86 -4.89 -13.70 5.45
CA ASP A 86 -3.92 -14.76 5.09
C ASP A 86 -2.83 -14.28 4.11
N GLU A 87 -3.09 -13.24 3.31
CA GLU A 87 -2.07 -12.64 2.43
C GLU A 87 -0.95 -11.98 3.21
N ARG A 88 -1.19 -11.55 4.47
CA ARG A 88 -0.13 -10.95 5.32
C ARG A 88 0.87 -12.01 5.78
N GLU A 89 0.40 -13.21 6.11
CA GLU A 89 1.27 -14.35 6.41
C GLU A 89 2.00 -14.83 5.16
N ALA A 90 1.32 -14.88 4.01
CA ALA A 90 1.95 -15.22 2.74
C ALA A 90 2.99 -14.17 2.28
N LEU A 91 2.73 -12.87 2.49
CA LEU A 91 3.70 -11.80 2.19
C LEU A 91 4.87 -11.81 3.18
N ALA A 92 4.60 -12.03 4.47
CA ALA A 92 5.64 -12.16 5.49
C ALA A 92 6.51 -13.40 5.23
N ALA A 93 5.92 -14.52 4.80
CA ALA A 93 6.64 -15.72 4.40
C ALA A 93 7.50 -15.48 3.15
N LYS A 94 6.96 -14.81 2.12
CA LYS A 94 7.73 -14.41 0.91
C LYS A 94 8.86 -13.44 1.24
N SER A 95 8.63 -12.48 2.16
CA SER A 95 9.65 -11.53 2.60
C SER A 95 10.75 -12.19 3.43
N ARG A 96 10.40 -13.17 4.28
CA ARG A 96 11.38 -13.98 5.04
C ARG A 96 12.29 -14.77 4.10
N HIS A 97 11.72 -15.44 3.09
CA HIS A 97 12.53 -16.12 2.08
C HIS A 97 13.49 -15.18 1.34
N PHE A 98 13.06 -13.97 0.99
CA PHE A 98 13.93 -13.01 0.31
C PHE A 98 15.05 -12.50 1.23
N SER A 99 14.76 -12.24 2.51
CA SER A 99 15.80 -11.89 3.47
C SER A 99 16.78 -13.04 3.69
N ASP A 100 16.33 -14.29 3.74
CA ASP A 100 17.19 -15.46 3.94
C ASP A 100 18.10 -15.71 2.72
N ILE A 101 17.58 -15.51 1.49
CA ILE A 101 18.37 -15.57 0.25
C ILE A 101 19.42 -14.45 0.23
N VAL A 102 19.02 -13.21 0.50
CA VAL A 102 19.96 -12.07 0.49
C VAL A 102 21.02 -12.21 1.60
N THR A 103 20.63 -12.74 2.76
CA THR A 103 21.55 -12.95 3.89
C THR A 103 22.53 -14.09 3.60
N SER A 104 22.08 -15.19 2.98
CA SER A 104 22.97 -16.28 2.57
C SER A 104 23.94 -15.88 1.47
N TYR A 105 23.51 -15.10 0.47
CA TYR A 105 24.40 -14.54 -0.56
C TYR A 105 25.42 -13.55 0.01
N LYS A 106 25.02 -12.70 0.98
CA LYS A 106 25.97 -11.80 1.68
C LYS A 106 26.95 -12.55 2.56
N ALA A 107 26.51 -13.60 3.25
CA ALA A 107 27.35 -14.42 4.12
C ALA A 107 28.41 -15.21 3.33
N THR A 108 28.13 -15.59 2.09
CA THR A 108 29.05 -16.35 1.22
C THR A 108 29.85 -15.46 0.26
N SER A 109 29.45 -14.19 0.06
CA SER A 109 30.16 -13.26 -0.80
C SER A 109 31.43 -12.73 -0.15
N ARG A 110 32.58 -13.19 -0.66
CA ARG A 110 33.91 -12.69 -0.26
C ARG A 110 34.06 -11.18 -0.42
N VAL A 111 33.42 -10.60 -1.44
CA VAL A 111 33.46 -9.14 -1.69
C VAL A 111 32.74 -8.37 -0.59
N TYR A 112 31.58 -8.87 -0.13
CA TYR A 112 30.83 -8.23 0.95
C TYR A 112 31.54 -8.37 2.31
N GLN A 113 32.14 -9.54 2.57
CA GLN A 113 32.96 -9.75 3.76
C GLN A 113 34.18 -8.82 3.79
N PHE A 114 34.82 -8.59 2.63
CA PHE A 114 35.96 -7.69 2.51
C PHE A 114 35.57 -6.21 2.71
N ASP A 115 34.43 -5.77 2.16
CA ASP A 115 33.90 -4.41 2.37
C ASP A 115 33.58 -4.13 3.86
N GLN A 116 33.01 -5.11 4.58
CA GLN A 116 32.77 -4.99 6.02
C GLN A 116 34.07 -4.92 6.83
N LEU A 117 35.11 -5.65 6.44
CA LEU A 117 36.44 -5.57 7.04
C LEU A 117 37.08 -4.18 6.83
N ILE A 118 37.03 -3.63 5.61
CA ILE A 118 37.58 -2.30 5.31
C ILE A 118 36.86 -1.20 6.11
N ARG A 119 35.53 -1.30 6.24
CA ARG A 119 34.74 -0.36 7.06
C ARG A 119 35.03 -0.48 8.55
N GLY A 120 35.24 -1.71 9.05
CA GLY A 120 35.61 -1.93 10.45
C GLY A 120 37.01 -1.43 10.82
N CYS A 121 37.92 -1.31 9.85
CA CYS A 121 39.26 -0.77 10.05
C CYS A 121 39.35 0.77 9.97
N HIS A 122 38.31 1.47 9.49
CA HIS A 122 38.23 2.93 9.42
C HIS A 122 37.32 3.53 10.51
N GLY A 123 37.32 2.94 11.70
CA GLY A 123 36.69 3.51 12.90
C GLY A 123 37.39 4.78 13.36
#